data_AF-A0A3D3P7T8-F1
#
_entry.id   AF-A0A3D3P7T8-F1
#
_cell.length_a   1.000
_cell.length_b   1.000
_cell.length_c   1.000
_cell.angle_alpha   90.00
_cell.angle_beta   90.00
_cell.angle_gamma   90.00
#
_symmetry.space_group_name_H-M   'P 1'
#
loop_
_entity.id
_entity.type
_entity.pdbx_description
1 polymer ?
#
loop_
_entity_poly.entity_id
_entity_poly.type
_entity_poly.pdbx_seq_one_letter_code
_entity_poly.pdbx_strand_id
1 'polypeptide(L)'
;LMQETFIKVWQNLDKFRNQSLISTWIYRIAVNTCLSYLRVEKRQAKDELTDNIIENKQEEVSDKNEQVSLLYKCISQLEENERILITMVLDEVPYHEIAQVSGISEGNLRVKIHRIKQKLTELYNRHERL
;
A
#
# COMPACT_ATOMS: atom_id res chain seq x y z
N LEU A 1 6.10 12.44 9.73
CA LEU A 1 5.89 12.24 8.28
C LEU A 1 5.53 13.51 7.51
N MET A 2 4.45 14.23 7.83
CA MET A 2 3.99 15.35 6.99
C MET A 2 5.06 16.44 6.77
N GLN A 3 5.75 16.86 7.83
CA GLN A 3 6.88 17.81 7.71
C GLN A 3 8.02 17.29 6.83
N GLU A 4 8.44 16.04 6.99
CA GLU A 4 9.46 15.43 6.14
C GLU A 4 9.04 15.36 4.67
N THR A 5 7.77 15.04 4.41
CA THR A 5 7.22 15.06 3.06
C THR A 5 7.32 16.46 2.46
N PHE A 6 6.91 17.51 3.18
CA PHE A 6 7.03 18.89 2.70
C PHE A 6 8.48 19.33 2.47
N ILE A 7 9.41 18.94 3.34
CA ILE A 7 10.84 19.22 3.16
C ILE A 7 11.36 18.55 1.89
N LYS A 8 11.04 17.27 1.66
CA LYS A 8 11.46 16.54 0.45
C LYS A 8 10.83 17.09 -0.82
N VAL A 9 9.58 17.56 -0.74
CA VAL A 9 8.89 18.28 -1.83
C VAL A 9 9.66 19.55 -2.16
N TRP A 10 9.97 20.38 -1.16
CA TRP A 10 10.70 21.63 -1.36
C TRP A 10 12.11 21.40 -1.94
N GLN A 11 12.85 20.41 -1.44
CA GLN A 11 14.20 20.07 -1.88
C GLN A 11 14.29 19.49 -3.30
N ASN A 12 13.19 18.98 -3.84
CA ASN A 12 13.18 18.39 -5.19
C ASN A 12 12.30 19.19 -6.16
N LEU A 13 11.80 20.35 -5.74
CA LEU A 13 10.88 21.17 -6.54
C LEU A 13 11.52 21.62 -7.85
N ASP A 14 12.82 21.89 -7.82
CA ASP A 14 13.70 22.19 -8.96
C ASP A 14 13.79 21.03 -9.98
N LYS A 15 13.54 19.79 -9.53
CA LYS A 15 13.56 18.58 -10.36
C LYS A 15 12.19 18.21 -10.91
N PHE A 16 11.14 19.00 -10.64
CA PHE A 16 9.82 18.75 -11.19
C PHE A 16 9.81 19.04 -12.70
N ARG A 17 9.78 17.98 -13.51
CA ARG A 17 9.88 18.05 -14.98
C ARG A 17 8.55 18.34 -15.69
N ASN A 18 7.50 18.71 -14.95
CA ASN A 18 6.16 19.01 -15.50
C ASN A 18 5.54 17.90 -16.35
N GLN A 19 5.94 16.64 -16.12
CA GLN A 19 5.44 15.45 -16.82
C GLN A 19 4.16 14.87 -16.18
N SER A 20 3.70 15.47 -15.09
CA SER A 20 2.49 15.13 -14.33
C SER A 20 1.95 16.40 -13.68
N LEU A 21 0.76 16.34 -13.09
CA LEU A 21 0.31 17.41 -12.20
C LEU A 21 1.25 17.53 -10.99
N ILE A 22 1.37 18.74 -10.43
CA ILE A 22 2.19 18.98 -9.24
C ILE A 22 1.64 18.21 -8.03
N SER A 23 0.31 18.07 -7.93
CA SER A 23 -0.38 17.27 -6.91
C SER A 23 0.04 15.80 -6.96
N THR A 24 0.05 15.20 -8.16
CA THR A 24 0.56 13.84 -8.42
C THR A 24 2.01 13.68 -7.98
N TRP A 25 2.86 14.65 -8.31
CA TRP A 25 4.28 14.58 -7.98
C TRP A 25 4.53 14.70 -6.46
N ILE A 26 3.78 15.56 -5.77
CA ILE A 26 3.78 15.68 -4.30
C ILE A 26 3.28 14.39 -3.66
N TYR A 27 2.19 13.82 -4.19
CA TYR A 27 1.63 12.55 -3.71
C TYR A 27 2.65 11.41 -3.81
N ARG A 28 3.40 11.32 -4.91
CA ARG A 28 4.49 10.35 -5.06
C ARG A 28 5.58 10.52 -4.00
N ILE A 29 5.96 11.75 -3.67
CA ILE A 29 6.95 12.01 -2.61
C ILE A 29 6.39 11.62 -1.24
N ALA A 30 5.10 11.86 -0.97
CA ALA A 30 4.43 11.46 0.26
C ALA A 30 4.42 9.94 0.44
N VAL A 31 3.95 9.21 -0.57
CA VAL A 31 3.88 7.74 -0.55
C VAL A 31 5.26 7.13 -0.39
N ASN A 32 6.25 7.59 -1.16
CA ASN A 32 7.63 7.09 -1.03
C ASN A 32 8.24 7.37 0.35
N THR A 33 7.92 8.52 0.94
CA THR A 33 8.39 8.88 2.29
C THR A 33 7.74 7.98 3.34
N CYS A 34 6.44 7.72 3.23
CA CYS A 34 5.72 6.80 4.11
C CYS A 34 6.24 5.37 4.02
N LEU A 35 6.41 4.85 2.79
CA LEU A 35 6.97 3.52 2.56
C LEU A 35 8.41 3.39 3.07
N SER A 36 9.22 4.43 2.89
CA SER A 36 10.58 4.46 3.42
C SER A 36 10.59 4.42 4.95
N TYR A 37 9.69 5.14 5.60
CA TYR A 37 9.59 5.16 7.06
C TYR A 37 9.17 3.79 7.60
N LEU A 38 8.12 3.18 7.03
CA LEU A 38 7.63 1.85 7.41
C LEU A 38 8.70 0.75 7.21
N ARG A 39 9.55 0.86 6.18
CA ARG A 39 10.69 -0.06 5.98
C ARG A 39 11.76 0.08 7.06
N VAL A 40 12.03 1.29 7.51
CA VAL A 40 13.01 1.57 8.58
C VAL A 40 12.47 1.11 9.92
N GLU A 41 11.21 1.41 10.23
CA GLU A 41 10.51 0.99 11.45
C GLU A 41 10.45 -0.54 11.57
N LYS A 42 10.11 -1.25 10.48
CA LYS A 42 10.12 -2.72 10.44
C LYS A 42 11.53 -3.33 10.59
N ARG A 43 12.58 -2.60 10.20
CA ARG A 43 13.97 -3.03 10.37
C ARG A 43 14.42 -2.81 11.82
N GLN A 44 14.06 -1.68 12.42
CA GLN A 44 14.34 -1.37 13.83
C GLN A 44 13.58 -2.31 14.78
N ALA A 45 12.30 -2.61 14.49
CA ALA A 45 11.52 -3.59 15.24
C ALA A 45 12.05 -5.04 15.16
N LYS A 46 12.88 -5.37 14.16
CA LYS A 46 13.59 -6.66 14.08
C LYS A 46 14.87 -6.70 14.93
N ASP A 47 15.48 -5.55 15.18
CA ASP A 47 16.66 -5.42 16.03
C ASP A 47 16.28 -5.33 17.52
N GLU A 48 15.04 -4.96 17.85
CA GLU A 48 14.48 -4.85 19.22
C GLU A 48 13.68 -6.06 19.69
N LEU A 49 13.98 -7.27 19.20
CA LEU A 49 13.41 -8.51 19.77
C LEU A 49 14.08 -8.84 21.12
N THR A 50 13.78 -8.03 22.13
CA THR A 50 13.66 -8.42 23.54
C THR A 50 12.37 -7.79 24.05
N ASP A 51 11.41 -8.66 24.34
CA ASP A 51 10.19 -8.45 25.11
C ASP A 51 9.42 -7.15 24.83
N ASN A 52 8.32 -7.25 24.07
CA ASN A 52 7.03 -6.81 24.59
C ASN A 52 5.88 -7.37 23.74
N ILE A 53 4.95 -7.97 24.47
CA ILE A 53 3.71 -8.60 24.04
C ILE A 53 2.90 -7.58 23.23
N ILE A 54 2.50 -7.97 22.01
CA ILE A 54 1.51 -7.22 21.24
C ILE A 54 0.18 -7.36 21.97
N GLU A 55 -0.18 -6.33 22.75
CA GLU A 55 -1.53 -6.14 23.23
C GLU A 55 -2.47 -6.02 22.03
N ASN A 56 -3.20 -7.10 21.81
CA ASN A 56 -4.37 -7.13 20.93
C ASN A 56 -5.40 -6.17 21.51
N LYS A 57 -5.44 -4.94 21.00
CA LYS A 57 -6.59 -4.06 21.21
C LYS A 57 -7.71 -4.56 20.31
N GLN A 58 -8.50 -5.49 20.87
CA GLN A 58 -9.82 -5.84 20.38
C GLN A 58 -10.69 -4.59 20.53
N GLU A 59 -10.78 -3.79 19.47
CA GLU A 59 -11.91 -2.88 19.32
C GLU A 59 -13.07 -3.74 18.80
N GLU A 60 -14.21 -3.66 19.48
CA GLU A 60 -15.46 -4.33 19.12
C GLU A 60 -15.95 -3.76 17.79
N VAL A 61 -16.10 -4.60 16.76
CA VAL A 61 -16.39 -4.09 15.41
C VAL A 61 -17.56 -4.81 14.75
N SER A 62 -18.68 -4.08 14.64
CA SER A 62 -19.92 -4.36 13.89
C SER A 62 -19.71 -5.12 12.56
N ASP A 63 -20.62 -6.02 12.17
CA ASP A 63 -20.63 -6.88 10.95
C ASP A 63 -19.93 -6.34 9.69
N LYS A 64 -20.04 -5.04 9.37
CA LYS A 64 -19.35 -4.42 8.23
C LYS A 64 -17.82 -4.51 8.35
N ASN A 65 -17.31 -4.46 9.56
CA ASN A 65 -15.89 -4.53 9.86
C ASN A 65 -15.36 -5.95 9.81
N GLU A 66 -16.21 -6.96 9.95
CA GLU A 66 -15.79 -8.36 9.86
C GLU A 66 -15.44 -8.71 8.41
N GLN A 67 -16.26 -8.25 7.45
CA GLN A 67 -15.98 -8.36 6.01
C GLN A 67 -14.72 -7.57 5.61
N VAL A 68 -14.57 -6.35 6.14
CA VAL A 68 -13.40 -5.50 5.88
C VAL A 68 -12.14 -6.12 6.49
N SER A 69 -12.21 -6.62 7.72
CA SER A 69 -11.13 -7.34 8.40
C SER A 69 -10.73 -8.60 7.64
N LEU A 70 -11.71 -9.34 7.12
CA LEU A 70 -11.47 -10.52 6.31
C LEU A 70 -10.78 -10.16 4.98
N LEU A 71 -11.20 -9.09 4.33
CA LEU A 71 -10.54 -8.58 3.12
C LEU A 71 -9.07 -8.21 3.40
N TYR A 72 -8.79 -7.51 4.51
CA TYR A 72 -7.41 -7.19 4.90
C TYR A 72 -6.58 -8.43 5.21
N LYS A 73 -7.17 -9.48 5.81
CA LYS A 73 -6.51 -10.79 5.99
C LYS A 73 -6.18 -11.41 4.63
N CYS A 74 -7.10 -11.41 3.66
CA CYS A 74 -6.84 -11.91 2.32
C CYS A 74 -5.73 -11.11 1.60
N ILE A 75 -5.73 -9.78 1.73
CA ILE A 75 -4.68 -8.92 1.16
C ILE A 75 -3.32 -9.20 1.80
N SER A 76 -3.28 -9.53 3.10
CA SER A 76 -2.02 -9.87 3.78
C SER A 76 -1.37 -11.16 3.27
N GLN A 77 -2.16 -12.07 2.68
CA GLN A 77 -1.71 -13.34 2.09
C GLN A 77 -1.19 -13.20 0.64
N LEU A 78 -1.38 -12.04 0.01
CA LEU A 78 -0.82 -11.77 -1.32
C LEU A 78 0.70 -11.63 -1.27
N GLU A 79 1.35 -11.93 -2.39
CA GLU A 79 2.77 -11.64 -2.57
C GLU A 79 3.02 -10.13 -2.43
N GLU A 80 4.20 -9.75 -1.94
CA GLU A 80 4.50 -8.34 -1.60
C GLU A 80 4.28 -7.37 -2.77
N ASN A 81 4.64 -7.78 -3.99
CA ASN A 81 4.39 -6.99 -5.20
C ASN A 81 2.90 -6.86 -5.53
N GLU A 82 2.11 -7.91 -5.31
CA GLU A 82 0.66 -7.90 -5.57
C GLU A 82 -0.08 -7.03 -4.55
N ARG A 83 0.35 -7.09 -3.28
CA ARG A 83 -0.17 -6.25 -2.20
C ARG A 83 0.08 -4.77 -2.49
N ILE A 84 1.29 -4.39 -2.89
CA ILE A 84 1.62 -3.00 -3.22
C ILE A 84 0.71 -2.47 -4.34
N LEU A 85 0.53 -3.25 -5.41
CA LEU A 85 -0.32 -2.87 -6.54
C LEU A 85 -1.78 -2.69 -6.13
N ILE A 86 -2.34 -3.62 -5.36
CA ILE A 86 -3.74 -3.52 -4.94
C ILE A 86 -3.96 -2.39 -3.92
N THR A 87 -3.02 -2.14 -3.02
CA THR A 87 -3.08 -1.00 -2.08
C THR A 87 -3.13 0.32 -2.85
N MET A 88 -2.26 0.52 -3.85
CA MET A 88 -2.29 1.74 -4.66
C MET A 88 -3.62 1.90 -5.43
N VAL A 89 -4.24 0.80 -5.87
CA VAL A 89 -5.56 0.85 -6.52
C VAL A 89 -6.67 1.19 -5.52
N LEU A 90 -6.60 0.68 -4.29
CA LEU A 90 -7.55 1.03 -3.22
C LEU A 90 -7.41 2.48 -2.77
N ASP A 91 -6.18 3.02 -2.82
CA ASP A 91 -5.89 4.44 -2.57
C ASP A 91 -6.26 5.35 -3.76
N GLU A 92 -7.02 4.84 -4.74
CA GLU A 92 -7.49 5.54 -5.94
C GLU A 92 -6.39 6.15 -6.82
N VAL A 93 -5.16 5.63 -6.74
CA VAL A 93 -4.05 6.10 -7.56
C VAL A 93 -4.34 5.79 -9.04
N PRO A 94 -4.16 6.76 -9.96
CA PRO A 94 -4.37 6.53 -11.38
C PRO A 94 -3.49 5.40 -11.93
N TYR A 95 -4.05 4.55 -12.78
CA TYR A 95 -3.35 3.37 -13.31
C TYR A 95 -2.04 3.71 -14.03
N HIS A 96 -1.97 4.86 -14.71
CA HIS A 96 -0.75 5.32 -15.37
C HIS A 96 0.37 5.64 -14.36
N GLU A 97 0.02 6.19 -13.19
CA GLU A 97 0.98 6.48 -12.12
C GLU A 97 1.46 5.20 -11.44
N ILE A 98 0.56 4.24 -11.18
CA ILE A 98 0.91 2.93 -10.62
C ILE A 98 1.86 2.18 -11.56
N ALA A 99 1.59 2.23 -12.87
CA ALA A 99 2.43 1.61 -13.90
C ALA A 99 3.84 2.22 -13.91
N GLN A 100 3.93 3.55 -13.84
CA GLN A 100 5.19 4.27 -13.79
C GLN A 100 5.99 3.95 -12.52
N VAL A 101 5.34 3.90 -11.35
CA VAL A 101 5.98 3.59 -10.06
C VAL A 101 6.45 2.14 -10.01
N SER A 102 5.69 1.23 -10.61
CA SER A 102 5.97 -0.21 -10.58
C SER A 102 6.89 -0.70 -11.71
N GLY A 103 7.28 0.18 -12.64
CA GLY A 103 8.16 -0.16 -13.76
C GLY A 103 7.55 -1.12 -14.77
N ILE A 104 6.21 -1.21 -14.84
CA ILE A 104 5.47 -2.08 -15.76
C ILE A 104 4.59 -1.25 -16.70
N SER A 105 4.24 -1.79 -17.87
CA SER A 105 3.29 -1.13 -18.75
C SER A 105 1.88 -1.10 -18.14
N GLU A 106 1.08 -0.09 -18.47
CA GLU A 106 -0.33 -0.03 -18.03
C GLU A 106 -1.13 -1.27 -18.43
N GLY A 107 -0.85 -1.85 -19.60
CA GLY A 107 -1.48 -3.10 -20.04
C GLY A 107 -1.14 -4.26 -19.12
N ASN A 108 0.14 -4.41 -18.74
CA ASN A 108 0.57 -5.43 -17.78
C ASN A 108 -0.03 -5.18 -16.39
N LEU A 109 -0.10 -3.91 -15.97
CA LEU A 109 -0.76 -3.54 -14.71
C LEU A 109 -2.22 -3.98 -14.69
N ARG A 110 -3.02 -3.71 -15.72
CA ARG A 110 -4.44 -4.12 -15.78
C ARG A 110 -4.59 -5.64 -15.67
N VAL A 111 -3.73 -6.40 -16.37
CA VAL A 111 -3.74 -7.87 -16.29
C VAL A 111 -3.37 -8.34 -14.89
N LYS A 112 -2.34 -7.76 -14.26
CA LYS A 112 -1.94 -8.08 -12.90
C LYS A 112 -3.05 -7.77 -11.90
N ILE A 113 -3.65 -6.58 -11.95
CA ILE A 113 -4.77 -6.20 -11.07
C ILE A 113 -5.95 -7.15 -11.23
N HIS A 114 -6.28 -7.55 -12.47
CA HIS A 114 -7.33 -8.54 -12.71
C HIS A 114 -7.03 -9.88 -12.02
N ARG A 115 -5.80 -10.39 -12.17
CA ARG A 115 -5.37 -11.65 -11.52
C ARG A 115 -5.37 -11.53 -9.99
N ILE A 116 -4.95 -10.38 -9.45
CA ILE A 116 -4.95 -10.13 -8.00
C ILE A 116 -6.39 -10.12 -7.47
N LYS A 117 -7.32 -9.48 -8.18
CA LYS A 117 -8.76 -9.51 -7.82
C LYS A 117 -9.31 -10.94 -7.83
N GLN A 118 -8.99 -11.75 -8.84
CA GLN A 118 -9.39 -13.16 -8.87
C GLN A 118 -8.84 -13.94 -7.68
N LYS A 119 -7.54 -13.80 -7.36
CA LYS A 119 -6.94 -14.41 -6.17
C LYS A 119 -7.63 -13.97 -4.89
N LEU A 120 -7.94 -12.69 -4.73
CA LEU A 120 -8.66 -12.17 -3.56
C LEU A 120 -10.07 -12.76 -3.47
N THR A 121 -10.79 -12.91 -4.57
CA THR A 121 -12.11 -13.56 -4.60
C THR A 121 -12.01 -15.04 -4.19
N GLU A 122 -10.99 -15.77 -4.67
CA GLU A 122 -10.75 -17.16 -4.27
C GLU A 122 -10.42 -17.30 -2.78
N LEU A 123 -9.59 -16.39 -2.25
CA LEU A 123 -9.24 -16.36 -0.82
C LEU A 123 -10.45 -16.00 0.05
N TYR A 124 -11.24 -15.01 -0.38
CA TYR A 124 -12.46 -14.59 0.31
C TYR A 124 -13.48 -15.74 0.36
N ASN A 125 -13.76 -16.39 -0.77
CA ASN A 125 -14.68 -17.53 -0.83
C ASN A 125 -14.21 -18.74 0.01
N ARG A 126 -12.90 -18.90 0.19
CA ARG A 126 -12.35 -19.94 1.07
C ARG A 126 -12.59 -19.65 2.54
N HIS A 127 -12.58 -18.37 2.92
CA HIS A 127 -12.85 -17.93 4.27
C HIS A 127 -14.35 -17.79 4.59
N GLU A 128 -15.20 -17.49 3.61
CA GLU A 128 -16.66 -17.39 3.78
C GLU A 128 -17.35 -18.76 3.88
N ARG A 129 -16.65 -19.85 3.51
CA ARG A 129 -17.14 -21.25 3.65
C ARG A 129 -16.76 -21.91 4.99
N LEU A 130 -16.06 -21.22 5.88
CA LEU A 130 -15.76 -21.65 7.24
C LEU A 130 -16.70 -20.96 8.22
#